data_AF-A0A969BWB6-F1
#
_entry.id   AF-A0A969BWB6-F1
#
_cell.length_a   1.000
_cell.length_b   1.000
_cell.length_c   1.000
_cell.angle_alpha   90.00
_cell.angle_beta   90.00
_cell.angle_gamma   90.00
#
_symmetry.space_group_name_H-M   'P 1'
#
loop_
_entity.id
_entity.type
_entity.pdbx_description
1 polymer ?
#
loop_
_entity_poly.entity_id
_entity_poly.type
_entity_poly.pdbx_seq_one_letter_code
_entity_poly.pdbx_strand_id
1 'polypeptide(L)'
;MGALLLFVLLMAGMIAGAGFMGARAGQAEQRVRSEATVRAYVVEQYEKCIETLRAGNAVLAEAHCSEVVKLQPDNLAAINLVATARFVQTPTPAPPTTTPRPVATDKNKLLGLIQQALASEDWDGVIAYTDQLNSEYPGEQTEDVQDARYLALTTRGLARLRDAEGGQIEGGIYDLDQAATIRPLSNALEGERRAAINYQTAFSYFGADWGDHDQAA
;
A
#
# COMPACT_ATOMS: atom_id res chain seq x y z
N MET A 1 16.23 -42.32 -69.26
CA MET A 1 15.51 -41.08 -68.85
C MET A 1 14.78 -41.21 -67.51
N GLY A 2 14.12 -42.35 -67.18
CA GLY A 2 13.40 -42.52 -65.90
C GLY A 2 14.25 -42.37 -64.62
N ALA A 3 15.47 -42.91 -64.60
CA ALA A 3 16.34 -42.83 -63.41
C ALA A 3 16.79 -41.39 -63.08
N LEU A 4 16.96 -40.54 -64.09
CA LEU A 4 17.42 -39.16 -63.92
C LEU A 4 16.29 -38.27 -63.38
N LEU A 5 15.04 -38.52 -63.83
CA LEU A 5 13.84 -37.89 -63.28
C LEU A 5 13.59 -38.26 -61.81
N LEU A 6 13.78 -39.54 -61.45
CA LEU A 6 13.64 -40.02 -60.08
C LEU A 6 14.67 -39.39 -59.14
N PHE A 7 15.92 -39.23 -59.61
CA PHE A 7 16.98 -38.58 -58.85
C PHE A 7 16.70 -37.09 -58.60
N VAL A 8 16.21 -36.37 -59.62
CA VAL A 8 15.83 -34.94 -59.49
C VAL A 8 14.67 -34.76 -58.51
N LEU A 9 13.67 -35.64 -58.53
CA LEU A 9 12.54 -35.59 -57.59
C LEU A 9 12.97 -35.88 -56.14
N LEU A 10 13.88 -36.82 -55.92
CA LEU A 10 14.43 -37.10 -54.59
C LEU A 10 15.25 -35.93 -54.04
N MET A 11 16.07 -35.29 -54.88
CA MET A 11 16.78 -34.07 -54.51
C MET A 11 15.82 -32.92 -54.15
N ALA A 12 14.79 -32.69 -54.97
CA ALA A 12 13.80 -31.66 -54.70
C ALA A 12 13.04 -31.91 -53.38
N GLY A 13 12.70 -33.18 -53.09
CA GLY A 13 12.08 -33.59 -51.84
C GLY A 13 12.96 -33.34 -50.61
N MET A 14 14.27 -33.62 -50.70
CA MET A 14 15.22 -33.37 -49.60
C MET A 14 15.40 -31.87 -49.32
N ILE A 15 15.47 -31.04 -50.36
CA ILE A 15 15.59 -29.58 -50.22
C ILE A 15 14.31 -29.00 -49.58
N ALA A 16 13.13 -29.44 -50.02
CA ALA A 16 11.86 -29.00 -49.45
C ALA A 16 11.69 -29.46 -47.98
N GLY A 17 12.09 -30.68 -47.65
CA GLY A 17 12.04 -31.21 -46.28
C GLY A 17 12.97 -30.46 -45.31
N ALA A 18 14.19 -30.14 -45.74
CA ALA A 18 15.14 -29.36 -44.94
C ALA A 18 14.65 -27.93 -44.68
N GLY A 19 14.04 -27.28 -45.66
CA GLY A 19 13.46 -25.93 -45.50
C GLY A 19 12.32 -25.89 -44.48
N PHE A 20 11.44 -26.89 -44.49
CA PHE A 20 10.30 -26.95 -43.55
C PHE A 20 10.74 -27.23 -42.11
N MET A 21 11.69 -28.15 -41.90
CA MET A 21 12.26 -28.41 -40.57
C MET A 21 13.04 -27.22 -40.03
N GLY A 22 13.83 -26.54 -40.87
CA GLY A 22 14.56 -25.33 -40.50
C GLY A 22 13.63 -24.19 -40.08
N ALA A 23 12.52 -23.99 -40.79
CA ALA A 23 11.53 -22.96 -40.44
C ALA A 23 10.87 -23.21 -39.07
N ARG A 24 10.54 -24.46 -38.73
CA ARG A 24 9.97 -24.81 -37.41
C ARG A 24 11.00 -24.69 -36.28
N ALA A 25 12.23 -25.12 -36.52
CA ALA A 25 13.31 -24.99 -35.54
C ALA A 25 13.62 -23.51 -35.25
N GLY A 26 13.65 -22.66 -36.29
CA GLY A 26 13.85 -21.22 -36.13
C GLY A 26 12.73 -20.53 -35.33
N GLN A 27 11.47 -20.92 -35.54
CA GLN A 27 10.34 -20.37 -34.77
C GLN A 27 10.37 -20.79 -33.29
N ALA A 28 10.82 -22.02 -32.99
CA ALA A 28 10.95 -22.49 -31.61
C ALA A 28 12.11 -21.78 -30.88
N GLU A 29 13.27 -21.66 -31.52
CA GLU A 29 14.44 -20.94 -31.03
C GLU A 29 14.11 -19.45 -30.75
N GLN A 30 13.38 -18.81 -31.66
CA GLN A 30 13.00 -17.40 -31.53
C GLN A 30 12.04 -17.16 -30.34
N ARG A 31 11.10 -18.08 -30.08
CA ARG A 31 10.21 -18.01 -28.91
C ARG A 31 11.00 -18.12 -27.60
N VAL A 32 11.87 -19.12 -27.49
CA VAL A 32 12.71 -19.32 -26.29
C VAL A 32 13.60 -18.10 -26.02
N ARG A 33 14.23 -17.53 -27.06
CA ARG A 33 15.03 -16.31 -26.92
C ARG A 33 14.20 -15.10 -26.51
N SER A 34 13.00 -14.94 -27.07
CA SER A 34 12.11 -13.84 -26.70
C SER A 34 11.65 -13.93 -25.24
N GLU A 35 11.31 -15.13 -24.76
CA GLU A 35 10.92 -15.35 -23.37
C GLU A 35 12.07 -15.14 -22.39
N ALA A 36 13.27 -15.61 -22.74
CA ALA A 36 14.47 -15.38 -21.93
C ALA A 36 14.80 -13.88 -21.81
N THR A 37 14.64 -13.12 -22.90
CA THR A 37 14.89 -11.67 -22.92
C THR A 37 13.87 -10.92 -22.06
N VAL A 38 12.58 -11.27 -22.15
CA VAL A 38 11.53 -10.66 -21.30
C VAL A 38 11.78 -10.97 -19.83
N ARG A 39 12.16 -12.20 -19.48
CA ARG A 39 12.48 -12.56 -18.09
C ARG A 39 13.67 -11.77 -17.55
N ALA A 40 14.75 -11.64 -18.33
CA ALA A 40 15.91 -10.86 -17.93
C ALA A 40 15.55 -9.38 -17.72
N TYR A 41 14.74 -8.81 -18.61
CA TYR A 41 14.25 -7.44 -18.47
C TYR A 41 13.39 -7.24 -17.22
N VAL A 42 12.50 -8.19 -16.89
CA VAL A 42 11.68 -8.12 -15.67
C VAL A 42 12.56 -8.14 -14.41
N VAL A 43 13.57 -9.00 -14.36
CA VAL A 43 14.50 -9.06 -13.23
C VAL A 43 15.25 -7.73 -13.08
N GLU A 44 15.75 -7.17 -14.18
CA GLU A 44 16.44 -5.88 -14.19
C GLU A 44 15.55 -4.74 -13.68
N GLN A 45 14.29 -4.66 -14.13
CA GLN A 45 13.35 -3.63 -13.65
C GLN A 45 13.02 -3.82 -12.16
N TYR A 46 12.93 -5.06 -11.69
CA TYR A 46 12.68 -5.36 -10.28
C TYR A 46 13.85 -4.94 -9.38
N GLU A 47 15.09 -5.20 -9.82
CA GLU A 47 16.30 -4.75 -9.12
C GLU A 47 16.39 -3.22 -9.07
N LYS A 48 16.16 -2.55 -10.20
CA LYS A 48 16.13 -1.07 -10.29
C LYS A 48 15.07 -0.45 -9.40
N CYS A 49 13.87 -1.04 -9.37
CA CYS A 49 12.79 -0.67 -8.47
C CYS A 49 13.26 -0.67 -7.01
N ILE A 50 13.91 -1.75 -6.58
CA ILE A 50 14.45 -1.86 -5.23
C ILE A 50 15.53 -0.80 -5.01
N GLU A 51 16.54 -0.71 -5.88
CA GLU A 51 17.68 0.21 -5.77
C GLU A 51 17.25 1.67 -5.64
N THR A 52 16.34 2.11 -6.50
CA THR A 52 15.86 3.49 -6.53
C THR A 52 15.00 3.83 -5.31
N LEU A 53 14.26 2.86 -4.76
CA LEU A 53 13.61 2.98 -3.44
C LEU A 53 14.65 3.19 -2.34
N ARG A 54 15.76 2.44 -2.33
CA ARG A 54 16.87 2.62 -1.34
C ARG A 54 17.49 4.01 -1.46
N ALA A 55 17.67 4.48 -2.68
CA ALA A 55 18.23 5.79 -2.98
C ALA A 55 17.29 6.95 -2.63
N GLY A 56 16.08 6.66 -2.11
CA GLY A 56 15.08 7.67 -1.76
C GLY A 56 14.36 8.28 -2.97
N ASN A 57 14.62 7.79 -4.19
CA ASN A 57 13.95 8.27 -5.39
C ASN A 57 12.67 7.47 -5.64
N ALA A 58 11.68 7.73 -4.82
CA ALA A 58 10.41 7.02 -4.84
C ALA A 58 9.63 7.17 -6.15
N VAL A 59 9.73 8.32 -6.83
CA VAL A 59 9.11 8.56 -8.15
C VAL A 59 9.68 7.61 -9.19
N LEU A 60 11.01 7.51 -9.26
CA LEU A 60 11.68 6.63 -10.22
C LEU A 60 11.46 5.15 -9.88
N ALA A 61 11.41 4.82 -8.59
CA ALA A 61 11.12 3.48 -8.17
C ALA A 61 9.73 3.01 -8.55
N GLU A 62 8.70 3.85 -8.35
CA GLU A 62 7.34 3.53 -8.77
C GLU A 62 7.30 3.16 -10.25
N ALA A 63 8.01 3.89 -11.10
CA ALA A 63 8.07 3.63 -12.53
C ALA A 63 8.65 2.23 -12.84
N HIS A 64 9.78 1.88 -12.23
CA HIS A 64 10.41 0.57 -12.39
C HIS A 64 9.55 -0.58 -11.86
N CYS A 65 8.97 -0.43 -10.65
CA CYS A 65 8.14 -1.46 -10.05
C CYS A 65 6.84 -1.67 -10.86
N SER A 66 6.24 -0.58 -11.37
CA SER A 66 5.04 -0.63 -12.20
C SER A 66 5.29 -1.35 -13.52
N GLU A 67 6.49 -1.24 -14.08
CA GLU A 67 6.87 -1.95 -15.29
C GLU A 67 6.92 -3.48 -15.07
N VAL A 68 7.40 -3.91 -13.90
CA VAL A 68 7.35 -5.33 -13.49
C VAL A 68 5.89 -5.79 -13.38
N VAL A 69 5.01 -5.01 -12.74
CA VAL A 69 3.59 -5.36 -12.59
C VAL A 69 2.87 -5.46 -13.94
N LYS A 70 3.19 -4.61 -14.93
CA LYS A 70 2.62 -4.72 -16.28
C LYS A 70 2.96 -6.05 -16.95
N LEU A 71 4.17 -6.55 -16.74
CA LEU A 71 4.68 -7.78 -17.36
C LEU A 71 4.35 -9.03 -16.54
N GLN A 72 4.20 -8.89 -15.22
CA GLN A 72 3.81 -9.94 -14.28
C GLN A 72 2.73 -9.42 -13.33
N PRO A 73 1.46 -9.37 -13.77
CA PRO A 73 0.35 -8.83 -12.97
C PRO A 73 0.11 -9.57 -11.66
N ASP A 74 0.49 -10.86 -11.59
CA ASP A 74 0.30 -11.70 -10.41
C ASP A 74 1.47 -11.59 -9.40
N ASN A 75 2.50 -10.79 -9.71
CA ASN A 75 3.65 -10.59 -8.84
C ASN A 75 3.29 -9.65 -7.66
N LEU A 76 2.78 -10.26 -6.59
CA LEU A 76 2.39 -9.55 -5.36
C LEU A 76 3.54 -8.74 -4.75
N ALA A 77 4.78 -9.19 -4.87
CA ALA A 77 5.93 -8.45 -4.36
C ALA A 77 6.12 -7.13 -5.12
N ALA A 78 6.02 -7.14 -6.45
CA ALA A 78 6.10 -5.93 -7.27
C ALA A 78 4.92 -4.99 -7.01
N ILE A 79 3.71 -5.52 -6.82
CA ILE A 79 2.52 -4.73 -6.43
C ILE A 79 2.77 -3.99 -5.12
N ASN A 80 3.31 -4.68 -4.11
CA ASN A 80 3.62 -4.07 -2.81
C ASN A 80 4.70 -2.98 -2.92
N LEU A 81 5.70 -3.17 -3.80
CA LEU A 81 6.74 -2.16 -4.03
C LEU A 81 6.20 -0.90 -4.72
N VAL A 82 5.27 -1.02 -5.67
CA VAL A 82 4.56 0.15 -6.25
C VAL A 82 3.80 0.92 -5.18
N ALA A 83 3.07 0.21 -4.31
CA ALA A 83 2.33 0.84 -3.22
C ALA A 83 3.28 1.56 -2.23
N THR A 84 4.43 0.96 -1.95
CA THR A 84 5.49 1.56 -1.10
C THR A 84 6.05 2.83 -1.74
N ALA A 85 6.40 2.78 -3.03
CA ALA A 85 6.95 3.92 -3.75
C ALA A 85 5.98 5.10 -3.82
N ARG A 86 4.69 4.85 -4.04
CA ARG A 86 3.65 5.90 -3.99
C ARG A 86 3.55 6.57 -2.62
N PHE A 87 3.72 5.78 -1.57
CA PHE A 87 3.61 6.31 -0.21
C PHE A 87 4.73 7.25 0.18
N VAL A 88 5.97 6.90 -0.18
CA VAL A 88 7.12 7.72 0.16
C VAL A 88 7.02 9.10 -0.51
N GLN A 89 6.23 9.20 -1.60
CA GLN A 89 5.94 10.45 -2.30
C GLN A 89 4.83 11.28 -1.64
N THR A 90 4.00 10.70 -0.76
CA THR A 90 2.94 11.46 -0.06
C THR A 90 3.54 12.36 1.02
N PRO A 91 3.27 13.68 1.00
CA PRO A 91 3.76 14.59 2.02
C PRO A 91 3.22 14.19 3.41
N THR A 92 4.07 14.28 4.44
CA THR A 92 3.59 14.31 5.83
C THR A 92 2.68 15.53 5.99
N PRO A 93 1.41 15.37 6.37
CA PRO A 93 0.51 16.50 6.47
C PRO A 93 0.91 17.33 7.69
N ALA A 94 0.67 18.62 7.57
CA ALA A 94 0.80 19.51 8.71
C ALA A 94 -0.14 19.04 9.82
N PRO A 95 0.27 19.17 11.11
CA PRO A 95 -0.64 18.90 12.22
C PRO A 95 -1.94 19.69 12.04
N PRO A 96 -3.11 19.11 12.36
CA PRO A 96 -4.38 19.77 12.16
C PRO A 96 -4.39 21.10 12.90
N THR A 97 -4.76 22.16 12.19
CA THR A 97 -4.98 23.48 12.77
C THR A 97 -6.08 23.35 13.82
N THR A 98 -5.74 23.44 15.10
CA THR A 98 -6.72 23.42 16.19
C THR A 98 -7.54 24.71 16.13
N THR A 99 -8.77 24.63 15.61
CA THR A 99 -9.75 25.71 15.78
C THR A 99 -10.04 25.89 17.27
N PRO A 100 -9.96 27.11 17.84
CA PRO A 100 -10.29 27.33 19.24
C PRO A 100 -11.74 26.89 19.52
N ARG A 101 -11.90 25.82 20.29
CA ARG A 101 -13.23 25.30 20.67
C ARG A 101 -13.67 25.96 21.98
N PRO A 102 -14.96 26.30 22.15
CA PRO A 102 -15.44 26.90 23.38
C PRO A 102 -15.16 25.99 24.58
N VAL A 103 -14.45 26.51 25.59
CA VAL A 103 -14.26 25.80 26.85
C VAL A 103 -15.60 25.80 27.58
N ALA A 104 -16.17 24.61 27.79
CA ALA A 104 -17.34 24.47 28.65
C ALA A 104 -16.94 24.80 30.10
N THR A 105 -17.78 25.56 30.80
CA THR A 105 -17.52 25.99 32.19
C THR A 105 -18.21 25.12 33.24
N ASP A 106 -19.05 24.17 32.82
CA ASP A 106 -19.75 23.23 33.70
C ASP A 106 -20.05 21.88 33.01
N LYS A 107 -20.25 20.84 33.82
CA LYS A 107 -20.50 19.46 33.39
C LYS A 107 -21.72 19.30 32.48
N ASN A 108 -22.86 19.90 32.83
CA ASN A 108 -24.11 19.70 32.08
C ASN A 108 -24.02 20.31 30.68
N LYS A 109 -23.38 21.49 30.58
CA LYS A 109 -23.07 22.11 29.30
C LYS A 109 -22.14 21.24 28.47
N LEU A 110 -21.12 20.63 29.08
CA LEU A 110 -20.18 19.75 28.39
C LEU A 110 -20.86 18.49 27.84
N LEU A 111 -21.74 17.85 28.63
CA LEU A 111 -22.56 16.73 28.16
C LEU A 111 -23.50 17.14 27.00
N GLY A 112 -24.10 18.33 27.08
CA GLY A 112 -24.90 18.88 25.98
C GLY A 112 -24.10 19.11 24.70
N LEU A 113 -22.85 19.59 24.82
CA LEU A 113 -21.93 19.78 23.70
C LEU A 113 -21.51 18.45 23.06
N ILE A 114 -21.29 17.40 23.86
CA ILE A 114 -21.01 16.04 23.34
C ILE A 114 -22.21 15.55 22.51
N GLN A 115 -23.43 15.66 23.04
CA GLN A 115 -24.64 15.24 22.33
C GLN A 115 -24.87 16.05 21.05
N GLN A 116 -24.63 17.36 21.09
CA GLN A 116 -24.74 18.22 19.91
C GLN A 116 -23.72 17.84 18.85
N ALA A 117 -22.45 17.65 19.23
CA ALA A 117 -21.39 17.27 18.31
C ALA A 117 -21.67 15.89 17.69
N LEU A 118 -22.18 14.95 18.49
CA LEU A 118 -22.58 13.63 18.01
C LEU A 118 -23.73 13.73 16.98
N ALA A 119 -24.74 14.54 17.26
CA ALA A 119 -25.87 14.76 16.35
C ALA A 119 -25.48 15.46 15.04
N SER A 120 -24.40 16.24 15.04
CA SER A 120 -23.87 16.91 13.86
C SER A 120 -22.71 16.16 13.18
N GLU A 121 -22.41 14.93 13.61
CA GLU A 121 -21.26 14.15 13.11
C GLU A 121 -19.91 14.90 13.22
N ASP A 122 -19.80 15.82 14.19
CA ASP A 122 -18.57 16.53 14.51
C ASP A 122 -17.67 15.64 15.38
N TRP A 123 -17.02 14.67 14.73
CA TRP A 123 -16.19 13.68 15.41
C TRP A 123 -15.04 14.32 16.22
N ASP A 124 -14.44 15.38 15.69
CA ASP A 124 -13.43 16.16 16.42
C ASP A 124 -14.02 16.80 17.68
N GLY A 125 -15.26 17.26 17.62
CA GLY A 125 -16.00 17.81 18.75
C GLY A 125 -16.30 16.78 19.81
N VAL A 126 -16.83 15.62 19.41
CA VAL A 126 -17.09 14.53 20.36
C VAL A 126 -15.81 14.15 21.09
N ILE A 127 -14.70 13.97 20.38
CA ILE A 127 -13.41 13.58 21.00
C ILE A 127 -12.91 14.69 21.93
N ALA A 128 -12.88 15.94 21.47
CA ALA A 128 -12.39 17.05 22.30
C ALA A 128 -13.22 17.26 23.58
N TYR A 129 -14.55 17.22 23.48
CA TYR A 129 -15.41 17.42 24.64
C TYR A 129 -15.40 16.22 25.60
N THR A 130 -15.26 14.99 25.10
CA THR A 130 -15.11 13.81 25.96
C THR A 130 -13.73 13.77 26.65
N ASP A 131 -12.67 14.23 25.99
CA ASP A 131 -11.35 14.40 26.60
C ASP A 131 -11.39 15.47 27.72
N GLN A 132 -12.06 16.60 27.47
CA GLN A 132 -12.29 17.62 28.50
C GLN A 132 -13.09 17.05 29.68
N LEU A 133 -14.15 16.29 29.41
CA LEU A 133 -15.00 15.68 30.44
C LEU A 133 -14.20 14.71 31.31
N ASN A 134 -13.33 13.89 30.69
CA ASN A 134 -12.46 12.99 31.44
C ASN A 134 -11.43 13.75 32.29
N SER A 135 -10.87 14.85 31.77
CA SER A 135 -9.88 15.65 32.48
C SER A 135 -10.46 16.41 33.68
N GLU A 136 -11.66 16.96 33.54
CA GLU A 136 -12.28 17.81 34.57
C GLU A 136 -13.19 17.03 35.52
N TYR A 137 -13.77 15.93 35.03
CA TYR A 137 -14.78 15.13 35.74
C TYR A 137 -14.56 13.62 35.52
N PRO A 138 -13.44 13.03 35.98
CA PRO A 138 -13.04 11.65 35.67
C PRO A 138 -14.03 10.55 36.11
N GLY A 139 -14.97 10.85 37.02
CA GLY A 139 -16.03 9.93 37.44
C GLY A 139 -17.31 9.97 36.59
N GLU A 140 -17.37 10.83 35.58
CA GLU A 140 -18.58 11.11 34.80
C GLU A 140 -18.54 10.52 33.38
N GLN A 141 -17.57 9.63 33.12
CA GLN A 141 -17.58 8.81 31.90
C GLN A 141 -18.65 7.73 31.98
N THR A 142 -19.88 8.10 31.62
CA THR A 142 -20.97 7.13 31.47
C THR A 142 -20.77 6.25 30.25
N GLU A 143 -21.50 5.14 30.18
CA GLU A 143 -21.52 4.25 29.02
C GLU A 143 -21.85 5.02 27.73
N ASP A 144 -22.87 5.87 27.75
CA ASP A 144 -23.25 6.71 26.60
C ASP A 144 -22.12 7.63 26.11
N VAL A 145 -21.35 8.20 27.03
CA VAL A 145 -20.19 9.06 26.72
C VAL A 145 -19.08 8.22 26.07
N GLN A 146 -18.82 7.03 26.59
CA GLN A 146 -17.83 6.12 26.03
C GLN A 146 -18.24 5.60 24.66
N ASP A 147 -19.53 5.30 24.44
CA ASP A 147 -20.07 4.91 23.14
C ASP A 147 -19.93 6.04 22.11
N ALA A 148 -20.26 7.28 22.49
CA ALA A 148 -20.06 8.44 21.64
C ALA A 148 -18.58 8.61 21.26
N ARG A 149 -17.66 8.50 22.24
CA ARG A 149 -16.22 8.60 22.01
C ARG A 149 -15.71 7.47 21.11
N TYR A 150 -16.14 6.24 21.33
CA TYR A 150 -15.78 5.11 20.48
C TYR A 150 -16.24 5.30 19.03
N LEU A 151 -17.48 5.74 18.82
CA LEU A 151 -18.01 5.99 17.48
C LEU A 151 -17.22 7.09 16.76
N ALA A 152 -16.94 8.20 17.45
CA ALA A 152 -16.17 9.30 16.89
C ALA A 152 -14.74 8.87 16.52
N LEU A 153 -14.05 8.15 17.42
CA LEU A 153 -12.68 7.67 17.17
C LEU A 153 -12.62 6.67 16.02
N THR A 154 -13.53 5.70 15.96
CA THR A 154 -13.53 4.71 14.89
C THR A 154 -13.90 5.32 13.54
N THR A 155 -14.83 6.26 13.51
CA THR A 155 -15.25 6.95 12.28
C THR A 155 -14.16 7.88 11.77
N ARG A 156 -13.62 8.74 12.63
CA ARG A 156 -12.52 9.65 12.29
C ARG A 156 -11.26 8.87 11.92
N GLY A 157 -10.93 7.84 12.70
CA GLY A 157 -9.77 6.99 12.44
C GLY A 157 -9.84 6.32 11.07
N LEU A 158 -10.99 5.74 10.70
CA LEU A 158 -11.17 5.13 9.39
C LEU A 158 -11.12 6.15 8.25
N ALA A 159 -11.70 7.34 8.44
CA ALA A 159 -11.62 8.42 7.45
C ALA A 159 -10.17 8.85 7.22
N ARG A 160 -9.38 8.97 8.29
CA ARG A 160 -7.95 9.32 8.26
C ARG A 160 -7.08 8.24 7.61
N LEU A 161 -7.38 6.96 7.85
CA LEU A 161 -6.69 5.85 7.20
C LEU A 161 -6.97 5.80 5.69
N ARG A 162 -8.17 6.21 5.27
CA ARG A 162 -8.61 6.18 3.87
C ARG A 162 -8.34 7.48 3.13
N ASP A 163 -7.72 8.46 3.78
CA ASP A 163 -7.34 9.70 3.16
C ASP A 163 -6.40 9.42 1.97
N ALA A 164 -6.85 9.77 0.77
CA ALA A 164 -6.16 9.44 -0.48
C ALA A 164 -4.81 10.16 -0.60
N GLU A 165 -4.62 11.23 0.16
CA GLU A 165 -3.36 11.98 0.24
C GLU A 165 -2.36 11.32 1.21
N GLY A 166 -2.71 10.19 1.84
CA GLY A 166 -1.82 9.35 2.67
C GLY A 166 -1.36 9.98 3.98
N GLY A 167 -1.72 11.24 4.21
CA GLY A 167 -1.10 12.00 5.28
C GLY A 167 -1.56 11.63 6.68
N GLN A 168 -2.80 11.20 6.84
CA GLN A 168 -3.41 11.08 8.17
C GLN A 168 -3.31 9.68 8.77
N ILE A 169 -2.46 8.80 8.23
CA ILE A 169 -2.36 7.40 8.65
C ILE A 169 -1.96 7.27 10.13
N GLU A 170 -0.97 8.03 10.60
CA GLU A 170 -0.58 8.04 12.03
C GLU A 170 -1.73 8.48 12.92
N GLY A 171 -2.42 9.56 12.54
CA GLY A 171 -3.60 10.04 13.26
C GLY A 171 -4.76 9.04 13.24
N GLY A 172 -4.91 8.29 12.15
CA GLY A 172 -5.91 7.24 12.01
C GLY A 172 -5.62 6.02 12.88
N ILE A 173 -4.36 5.56 12.91
CA ILE A 173 -3.90 4.48 13.81
C ILE A 173 -4.09 4.91 15.27
N TYR A 174 -3.67 6.13 15.62
CA TYR A 174 -3.82 6.67 16.97
C TYR A 174 -5.30 6.68 17.42
N ASP A 175 -6.21 7.12 16.55
CA ASP A 175 -7.63 7.14 16.87
C ASP A 175 -8.19 5.73 17.11
N LEU A 176 -7.78 4.75 16.29
CA LEU A 176 -8.19 3.35 16.47
C LEU A 176 -7.58 2.71 17.72
N ASP A 177 -6.35 3.09 18.10
CA ASP A 177 -5.73 2.68 19.37
C ASP A 177 -6.54 3.17 20.56
N GLN A 178 -6.93 4.45 20.55
CA GLN A 178 -7.76 5.06 21.58
C GLN A 178 -9.16 4.44 21.63
N ALA A 179 -9.72 4.02 20.49
CA ALA A 179 -10.99 3.30 20.48
C ALA A 179 -10.86 1.90 21.11
N ALA A 180 -9.75 1.21 20.84
CA ALA A 180 -9.47 -0.12 21.38
C ALA A 180 -9.32 -0.14 22.91
N THR A 181 -8.96 0.99 23.54
CA THR A 181 -8.93 1.10 25.01
C THR A 181 -10.32 1.19 25.64
N ILE A 182 -11.33 1.61 24.87
CA ILE A 182 -12.72 1.68 25.33
C ILE A 182 -13.36 0.29 25.22
N ARG A 183 -13.25 -0.34 24.04
CA ARG A 183 -13.72 -1.70 23.78
C ARG A 183 -13.02 -2.31 22.56
N PRO A 184 -13.03 -3.65 22.40
CA PRO A 184 -12.41 -4.29 21.24
C PRO A 184 -12.92 -3.76 19.90
N LEU A 185 -12.01 -3.52 18.97
CA LEU A 185 -12.35 -3.16 17.59
C LEU A 185 -13.05 -4.33 16.89
N SER A 186 -13.92 -4.02 15.93
CA SER A 186 -14.46 -5.04 15.04
C SER A 186 -13.36 -5.63 14.16
N ASN A 187 -13.54 -6.87 13.69
CA ASN A 187 -12.57 -7.52 12.80
C ASN A 187 -12.23 -6.68 11.54
N ALA A 188 -13.20 -5.92 11.04
CA ALA A 188 -12.99 -5.03 9.90
C ALA A 188 -12.06 -3.86 10.25
N LEU A 189 -12.34 -3.16 11.36
CA LEU A 189 -11.52 -2.02 11.81
C LEU A 189 -10.11 -2.47 12.21
N GLU A 190 -9.98 -3.62 12.84
CA GLU A 190 -8.66 -4.20 13.16
C GLU A 190 -7.89 -4.59 11.89
N GLY A 191 -8.59 -5.05 10.85
CA GLY A 191 -8.00 -5.28 9.53
C GLY A 191 -7.41 -4.02 8.91
N GLU A 192 -8.16 -2.92 8.94
CA GLU A 192 -7.73 -1.60 8.43
C GLU A 192 -6.53 -1.06 9.23
N ARG A 193 -6.61 -1.13 10.58
CA ARG A 193 -5.51 -0.73 11.48
C ARG A 193 -4.23 -1.53 11.20
N ARG A 194 -4.33 -2.86 11.08
CA ARG A 194 -3.18 -3.72 10.81
C ARG A 194 -2.60 -3.45 9.42
N ALA A 195 -3.43 -3.18 8.42
CA ALA A 195 -2.95 -2.80 7.10
C ALA A 195 -2.15 -1.48 7.16
N ALA A 196 -2.65 -0.48 7.89
CA ALA A 196 -1.97 0.79 8.11
C ALA A 196 -0.64 0.64 8.87
N ILE A 197 -0.59 -0.17 9.93
CA ILE A 197 0.65 -0.46 10.68
C ILE A 197 1.66 -1.20 9.80
N ASN A 198 1.22 -2.21 9.04
CA ASN A 198 2.10 -2.95 8.13
C ASN A 198 2.71 -2.02 7.08
N TYR A 199 1.93 -1.05 6.60
CA TYR A 199 2.39 -0.04 5.67
C TYR A 199 3.46 0.87 6.28
N GLN A 200 3.28 1.33 7.52
CA GLN A 200 4.30 2.07 8.27
C GLN A 200 5.53 1.23 8.63
N THR A 201 5.35 -0.04 8.94
CA THR A 201 6.44 -0.95 9.33
C THR A 201 7.26 -1.36 8.12
N ALA A 202 6.64 -1.57 6.95
CA ALA A 202 7.37 -1.74 5.70
C ALA A 202 8.24 -0.50 5.44
N PHE A 203 7.69 0.70 5.65
CA PHE A 203 8.43 1.96 5.54
C PHE A 203 9.63 2.05 6.50
N SER A 204 9.52 1.57 7.75
CA SER A 204 10.64 1.59 8.71
C SER A 204 11.73 0.56 8.39
N TYR A 205 11.38 -0.64 7.91
CA TYR A 205 12.38 -1.63 7.47
C TYR A 205 13.12 -1.18 6.20
N PHE A 206 12.43 -0.56 5.25
CA PHE A 206 13.08 0.04 4.07
C PHE A 206 13.74 1.39 4.36
N GLY A 207 13.61 1.95 5.57
CA GLY A 207 14.28 3.19 6.00
C GLY A 207 15.44 2.99 6.98
N ALA A 208 15.48 1.87 7.71
CA ALA A 208 16.44 1.62 8.78
C ALA A 208 17.62 0.70 8.40
N ASP A 209 17.52 -0.09 7.33
CA ASP A 209 18.58 -1.04 6.91
C ASP A 209 19.32 -0.58 5.63
N TRP A 210 19.89 0.64 5.66
CA TRP A 210 20.84 1.11 4.64
C TRP A 210 22.23 1.43 5.19
N GLY A 211 22.56 0.90 6.37
CA GLY A 211 23.79 1.25 7.07
C GLY A 211 24.33 0.13 7.94
N ASP A 212 24.48 -1.07 7.39
CA ASP A 212 25.61 -1.97 7.68
C ASP A 212 25.34 -3.31 7.00
N HIS A 213 25.86 -3.53 5.79
CA HIS A 213 26.38 -4.83 5.35
C HIS A 213 27.26 -4.63 4.11
N ASP A 214 28.30 -3.80 4.25
CA ASP A 214 29.54 -3.99 3.51
C ASP A 214 30.61 -4.42 4.51
N GLN A 215 30.90 -5.73 4.56
CA GLN A 215 32.25 -6.30 4.43
C GLN A 215 32.31 -7.78 4.84
N ALA A 216 33.04 -8.54 4.01
CA ALA A 216 33.50 -9.93 4.14
C ALA A 216 32.44 -11.03 3.89
N ALA A 217 32.68 -12.02 3.02
CA ALA A 217 33.85 -12.47 2.27
C ALA A 217 33.39 -13.24 1.02
#